data_AF-Q9KZG1-F1
#
_entry.id   AF-Q9KZG1-F1
#
_cell.length_a   1.000
_cell.length_b   1.000
_cell.length_c   1.000
_cell.angle_alpha   90.00
_cell.angle_beta   90.00
_cell.angle_gamma   90.00
#
_symmetry.space_group_name_H-M   'P 1'
#
loop_
_entity.id
_entity.type
_entity.pdbx_description
1 polymer ?
#
loop_
_entity_poly.entity_id
_entity_poly.type
_entity_poly.pdbx_seq_one_letter_code
_entity_poly.pdbx_strand_id
1 'polypeptide(L)' 'MTAAVDETLGTLKGPPLAHGADGVYYPGERSTARDVERAADGVPVAPKVWRDLTERAAPSGIRPPGTG' A
#
# COMPACT_ATOMS: atom_id res chain seq x y z
N MET A 1 -13.43 17.92 13.89
CA MET A 1 -12.33 17.97 14.88
C MET A 1 -11.09 17.32 14.25
N THR A 2 -10.54 17.98 13.22
CA THR A 2 -9.37 17.53 12.44
C THR A 2 -8.39 18.69 12.20
N ALA A 3 -8.87 19.93 12.20
CA ALA A 3 -8.05 21.14 11.95
C ALA A 3 -6.77 21.25 12.79
N ALA A 4 -6.81 20.92 14.09
CA ALA A 4 -5.61 20.93 14.94
C ALA A 4 -4.59 19.84 14.56
N VAL A 5 -5.07 18.69 14.07
CA VAL A 5 -4.23 17.61 13.53
C VAL A 5 -3.64 18.04 12.19
N ASP A 6 -4.45 18.65 11.31
CA ASP A 6 -4.00 19.15 10.01
C ASP A 6 -2.92 20.23 10.15
N GLU A 7 -3.07 21.14 11.13
CA GLU A 7 -2.07 22.16 11.47
C GLU A 7 -0.76 21.54 11.99
N THR A 8 -0.87 20.53 12.85
CA THR A 8 0.29 19.79 13.36
C THR A 8 1.01 19.07 12.21
N LEU A 9 0.27 18.45 11.31
CA LEU A 9 0.82 17.77 10.13
C LEU A 9 1.52 18.76 9.20
N GLY A 10 0.94 19.95 8.98
CA GLY A 10 1.57 21.02 8.21
C GLY A 10 2.90 21.45 8.82
N THR A 11 2.94 21.59 10.15
CA THR A 11 4.18 21.93 10.89
C THR A 11 5.25 20.83 10.75
N LEU A 12 4.87 19.55 10.80
CA LEU A 12 5.82 18.43 10.71
C LEU A 12 6.36 18.21 9.29
N LYS A 13 5.58 18.55 8.25
CA LYS A 13 5.96 18.37 6.84
C LYS A 13 6.62 19.59 6.21
N GLY A 14 6.53 20.75 6.86
CA GLY A 14 7.09 22.02 6.36
C GLY A 14 8.62 22.15 6.37
N PRO A 15 9.39 21.53 7.30
CA PRO A 15 10.85 21.64 7.30
C PRO A 15 11.50 21.09 6.03
N PRO A 16 12.70 21.57 5.65
CA PRO A 16 13.44 21.03 4.52
C PRO A 16 13.68 19.52 4.66
N LEU A 17 13.54 18.80 3.56
CA LEU A 17 13.84 17.37 3.53
C LEU A 17 15.34 17.14 3.73
N ALA A 18 15.66 16.08 4.47
CA ALA A 18 17.03 15.60 4.55
C ALA A 18 17.52 15.16 3.16
N HIS A 19 18.83 15.25 2.91
CA HIS A 19 19.40 14.84 1.62
C HIS A 19 19.02 13.39 1.28
N GLY A 20 18.38 13.20 0.12
CA GLY A 20 17.94 11.89 -0.37
C GLY A 20 16.59 11.41 0.18
N ALA A 21 15.93 12.18 1.04
CA ALA A 21 14.55 11.92 1.45
C ALA A 21 13.56 12.46 0.41
N ASP A 22 12.51 11.70 0.16
CA ASP A 22 11.40 12.03 -0.76
C ASP A 22 10.22 12.69 -0.05
N GLY A 23 10.18 12.66 1.29
CA GLY A 23 9.17 13.32 2.09
C GLY A 23 9.23 12.97 3.58
N VAL A 24 8.44 13.70 4.38
CA VAL A 24 8.13 13.34 5.77
C VAL A 24 6.78 12.63 5.78
N TYR A 25 6.76 11.40 6.30
CA TYR A 25 5.57 10.57 6.34
C TYR A 25 5.27 10.14 7.76
N TYR A 26 4.01 10.23 8.17
CA TYR A 26 3.60 9.68 9.46
C TYR A 26 3.37 8.15 9.35
N PRO A 27 3.46 7.41 10.47
CA PRO A 27 3.16 5.99 10.49
C PRO A 27 1.77 5.69 9.92
N GLY A 28 1.71 4.86 8.88
CA GLY A 28 0.46 4.49 8.21
C GLY A 28 0.15 5.30 6.96
N GLU A 29 0.65 6.54 6.79
CA GLU A 29 0.36 7.38 5.61
C GLU A 29 0.66 6.65 4.29
N ARG A 30 1.84 6.05 4.20
CA ARG A 30 2.30 5.31 3.03
C ARG A 30 1.55 4.00 2.79
N SER A 31 1.00 3.41 3.84
CA SER A 31 0.17 2.21 3.74
C SER A 31 -1.21 2.58 3.22
N THR A 32 -1.83 3.63 3.78
CA THR A 32 -3.10 4.16 3.29
C THR A 32 -3.03 4.57 1.83
N ALA A 33 -1.96 5.26 1.41
CA ALA A 33 -1.75 5.60 0.00
C ALA A 33 -1.69 4.35 -0.88
N ARG A 34 -0.92 3.33 -0.48
CA ARG A 34 -0.82 2.04 -1.19
C ARG A 34 -2.13 1.26 -1.20
N ASP A 35 -2.96 1.37 -0.17
CA ASP A 35 -4.25 0.70 -0.11
C ASP A 35 -5.24 1.32 -1.10
N VAL A 36 -5.22 2.65 -1.25
CA VAL A 36 -6.00 3.35 -2.28
C VAL A 36 -5.55 2.93 -3.67
N GLU A 37 -4.24 2.93 -3.94
CA GLU A 37 -3.67 2.48 -5.22
C GLU A 37 -4.10 1.03 -5.53
N ARG A 38 -3.93 0.10 -4.59
CA ARG A 38 -4.28 -1.32 -4.77
C ARG A 38 -5.78 -1.57 -4.87
N ALA A 39 -6.60 -0.73 -4.25
CA ALA A 39 -8.06 -0.80 -4.40
C ALA A 39 -8.49 -0.39 -5.81
N ALA A 40 -7.79 0.56 -6.44
CA ALA A 40 -8.05 1.02 -7.79
C ALA A 40 -7.46 0.07 -8.87
N ASP A 41 -6.19 -0.30 -8.72
CA ASP A 41 -5.40 -0.94 -9.77
C ASP A 41 -5.21 -2.45 -9.55
N GLY A 42 -5.65 -2.97 -8.40
CA GLY A 42 -5.40 -4.33 -7.97
C GLY A 42 -4.10 -4.52 -7.19
N VAL A 43 -3.96 -5.67 -6.53
CA VAL A 43 -2.76 -6.00 -5.74
C VAL A 43 -1.75 -6.71 -6.63
N PRO A 44 -0.53 -6.17 -6.84
CA PRO A 44 0.49 -6.87 -7.60
C PRO A 44 0.96 -8.09 -6.83
N VAL A 45 0.80 -9.27 -7.44
CA VAL A 45 1.31 -10.54 -6.92
C VAL A 45 2.43 -11.03 -7.82
N ALA A 46 3.60 -11.29 -7.24
CA ALA A 46 4.74 -11.80 -8.01
C ALA A 46 4.38 -13.15 -8.66
N PRO A 47 4.82 -13.44 -9.91
CA PRO A 47 4.45 -14.66 -10.62
C PRO A 47 4.74 -15.95 -9.85
N LYS A 48 5.88 -15.99 -9.14
CA LYS A 48 6.23 -17.11 -8.27
C LYS A 48 5.21 -17.32 -7.14
N VAL A 49 4.82 -16.23 -6.46
CA VAL A 49 3.83 -16.28 -5.38
C VAL A 49 2.47 -16.71 -5.92
N TRP A 50 2.07 -16.19 -7.08
CA TRP A 50 0.82 -16.58 -7.71
C TRP A 50 0.78 -18.07 -8.03
N ARG A 51 1.82 -18.60 -8.68
CA ARG A 51 1.95 -20.04 -8.95
C ARG A 51 1.83 -20.85 -7.66
N ASP A 52 2.63 -20.53 -6.65
CA ASP A 52 2.65 -21.26 -5.39
C ASP A 52 1.27 -21.25 -4.69
N LEU A 53 0.50 -20.15 -4.80
CA LEU A 53 -0.88 -20.08 -4.30
C LEU A 53 -1.83 -20.96 -5.10
N THR A 54 -1.77 -20.92 -6.44
CA THR A 54 -2.65 -21.72 -7.30
C THR A 54 -2.43 -23.23 -7.16
N GLU A 55 -1.16 -23.66 -7.04
CA GLU A 55 -0.80 -25.07 -6.81
C GLU A 55 -1.34 -25.58 -5.45
N ARG A 56 -1.29 -24.74 -4.41
CA ARG A 56 -1.84 -25.07 -3.09
C ARG A 56 -3.37 -25.05 -3.04
N ALA A 57 -4.01 -24.27 -3.89
CA ALA A 57 -5.47 -24.19 -3.98
C ALA A 57 -6.08 -25.39 -4.70
N ALA A 58 -5.35 -26.00 -5.64
CA ALA A 58 -5.85 -27.06 -6.50
C ALA A 58 -6.37 -28.31 -5.75
N PRO A 59 -5.67 -28.87 -4.74
CA PRO A 59 -6.17 -30.02 -3.97
C PRO A 59 -7.48 -29.75 -3.23
N SER A 60 -7.74 -28.49 -2.88
CA SER A 60 -8.95 -28.05 -2.20
C SER A 60 -10.10 -27.72 -3.15
N GLY A 61 -9.91 -27.88 -4.47
CA GLY A 61 -10.92 -27.54 -5.48
C GLY A 61 -11.23 -26.05 -5.60
N ILE A 62 -10.38 -25.18 -5.05
CA ILE A 62 -10.58 -23.73 -5.09
C ILE A 62 -10.09 -23.20 -6.43
N ARG A 63 -10.98 -22.56 -7.18
CA ARG A 63 -10.62 -21.87 -8.42
C ARG A 63 -10.04 -20.48 -8.10
N PRO A 64 -8.79 -20.18 -8.51
CA PRO A 64 -8.23 -18.84 -8.34
C PRO A 64 -9.03 -17.80 -9.14
N PRO A 65 -9.07 -16.53 -8.70
CA PRO A 65 -9.63 -15.45 -9.51
C PRO A 65 -8.86 -15.31 -10.83
N GLY A 66 -9.54 -14.80 -11.87
CA GLY A 66 -8.92 -14.57 -13.17
C GLY A 66 -7.80 -13.54 -13.09
N THR A 67 -6.79 -13.68 -13.93
CA THR A 67 -5.73 -12.67 -14.12
C THR A 67 -6.28 -11.59 -15.05
N GLY A 68 -6.80 -10.50 -14.49
CA GLY A 68 -7.12 -9.28 -15.23
C GLY A 68 -5.88 -8.52 -15.66
#